data_AF-A0A4P6JXR2-F1
#
_entry.id   AF-A0A4P6JXR2-F1
#
_cell.length_a   1.000
_cell.length_b   1.000
_cell.length_c   1.000
_cell.angle_alpha   90.00
_cell.angle_beta   90.00
_cell.angle_gamma   90.00
#
_symmetry.space_group_name_H-M   'P 1'
#
loop_
_entity.id
_entity.type
_entity.pdbx_description
1 polymer ?
#
loop_
_entity_poly.entity_id
_entity_poly.type
_entity_poly.pdbx_seq_one_letter_code
_entity_poly.pdbx_strand_id
1 'polypeptide(L)' 'MKHEDILARQTVIAVLARLNQAHRAYNVALPSALRLQIKTTFYQCYMWLLRQRILFRYDQVQHCYLLDALTYVSMS' A
#
# COMPACT_ATOMS: atom_id res chain seq x y z
N MET A 1 21.88 -8.49 8.41
CA MET A 1 20.65 -8.30 7.61
C MET A 1 20.70 -9.27 6.45
N LYS A 2 19.77 -10.23 6.36
CA LYS A 2 19.80 -11.24 5.30
C LYS A 2 19.28 -10.62 4.01
N HIS A 3 19.76 -11.08 2.85
CA HIS A 3 19.40 -10.54 1.53
C HIS A 3 17.87 -10.63 1.28
N GLU A 4 17.23 -11.63 1.86
CA GLU A 4 15.79 -11.88 1.80
C GLU A 4 14.95 -10.79 2.49
N ASP A 5 15.45 -10.21 3.59
CA ASP A 5 14.76 -9.16 4.35
C ASP A 5 14.68 -7.84 3.55
N ILE A 6 15.71 -7.56 2.75
CA ILE A 6 15.78 -6.37 1.88
C ILE A 6 14.73 -6.48 0.76
N LEU A 7 14.64 -7.64 0.11
CA LEU A 7 13.69 -7.89 -0.98
C LEU A 7 12.24 -7.85 -0.48
N ALA A 8 11.98 -8.41 0.71
CA ALA A 8 10.68 -8.31 1.36
C ALA A 8 10.29 -6.84 1.61
N ARG A 9 11.22 -6.06 2.19
CA ARG A 9 11.00 -4.63 2.47
C ARG A 9 10.73 -3.81 1.21
N GLN A 10 11.49 -4.03 0.14
CA GLN A 10 11.28 -3.35 -1.15
C GLN A 10 9.91 -3.69 -1.74
N THR A 11 9.48 -4.94 -1.62
CA THR A 11 8.16 -5.39 -2.09
C THR A 11 7.04 -4.67 -1.33
N VAL A 12 7.14 -4.59 0.00
CA VAL A 12 6.15 -3.87 0.83
C VAL A 12 6.05 -2.40 0.44
N ILE A 13 7.20 -1.72 0.29
CA ILE A 13 7.24 -0.31 -0.11
C ILE A 13 6.59 -0.12 -1.50
N ALA A 14 6.89 -1.00 -2.46
CA ALA A 14 6.32 -0.94 -3.80
C ALA A 14 4.79 -1.14 -3.78
N VAL A 15 4.28 -2.10 -3.00
CA VAL A 15 2.84 -2.33 -2.87
C VAL A 15 2.14 -1.13 -2.22
N LEU A 16 2.72 -0.56 -1.16
CA LEU A 16 2.16 0.61 -0.49
C LEU A 16 2.15 1.86 -1.40
N ALA A 17 3.22 2.07 -2.18
CA ALA A 17 3.27 3.15 -3.16
C ALA A 17 2.15 3.01 -4.21
N ARG A 18 1.90 1.78 -4.70
CA ARG A 18 0.83 1.49 -5.66
C ARG A 18 -0.57 1.66 -5.06
N LEU A 19 -0.76 1.27 -3.79
CA LEU A 19 -1.99 1.53 -3.03
C LEU A 19 -2.28 3.04 -2.97
N ASN A 20 -1.28 3.83 -2.60
CA ASN A 20 -1.39 5.29 -2.48
C ASN A 20 -1.64 5.96 -3.82
N GLN A 21 -1.03 5.48 -4.90
CA GLN A 21 -1.32 5.97 -6.24
C GLN A 21 -2.77 5.70 -6.65
N ALA A 22 -3.27 4.49 -6.41
CA ALA A 22 -4.66 4.13 -6.70
C ALA A 22 -5.65 4.98 -5.88
N HIS A 23 -5.38 5.19 -4.60
CA HIS A 23 -6.19 6.05 -3.72
C HIS A 23 -6.29 7.48 -4.26
N ARG A 24 -5.16 8.10 -4.61
CA ARG A 24 -5.15 9.46 -5.17
C ARG A 24 -5.87 9.55 -6.51
N ALA A 25 -5.70 8.54 -7.37
CA ALA A 25 -6.34 8.51 -8.69
C ALA A 25 -7.87 8.39 -8.60
N TYR A 26 -8.40 7.76 -7.54
CA TYR A 26 -9.85 7.65 -7.33
C TYR A 26 -10.53 8.99 -7.04
N ASN A 27 -9.80 9.95 -6.47
CA ASN A 27 -10.31 11.30 -6.19
C ASN A 27 -10.42 12.18 -7.45
N VAL A 28 -9.96 11.69 -8.61
CA VAL A 28 -10.07 12.38 -9.89
C VAL A 28 -11.35 11.91 -10.60
N ALA A 29 -12.08 12.83 -11.21
CA ALA A 29 -13.22 12.49 -12.06
C ALA A 29 -12.74 11.70 -13.28
N LEU A 30 -12.86 10.37 -13.21
CA LEU A 30 -12.37 9.45 -14.24
C LEU A 30 -13.52 8.69 -14.93
N PRO A 31 -13.33 8.29 -16.20
CA PRO A 31 -14.22 7.35 -16.89
C PRO A 31 -14.49 6.07 -16.07
N SER A 32 -15.66 5.45 -16.26
CA SER A 32 -16.09 4.26 -15.50
C SER A 32 -15.10 3.09 -15.57
N ALA A 33 -14.56 2.80 -16.76
CA ALA A 33 -13.58 1.72 -16.96
C ALA A 33 -12.28 1.96 -16.16
N LEU A 34 -11.77 3.20 -16.18
CA LEU A 34 -10.56 3.57 -15.42
C LEU A 34 -10.81 3.54 -13.91
N ARG A 35 -11.99 3.99 -13.45
CA ARG A 35 -12.40 3.88 -12.04
C ARG A 35 -12.42 2.43 -11.57
N LEU A 36 -12.91 1.50 -12.40
CA LEU A 36 -12.93 0.08 -12.06
C LEU A 36 -11.51 -0.47 -11.92
N GLN A 37 -10.61 -0.18 -12.87
CA GLN A 37 -9.21 -0.62 -12.79
C GLN A 37 -8.50 -0.08 -11.55
N ILE A 38 -8.72 1.19 -11.21
CA ILE A 38 -8.15 1.82 -10.01
C ILE A 38 -8.70 1.15 -8.76
N LYS A 39 -10.02 0.95 -8.66
CA LYS A 39 -10.65 0.27 -7.52
C LYS A 39 -10.12 -1.15 -7.34
N THR A 40 -9.96 -1.90 -8.43
CA THR A 40 -9.39 -3.24 -8.40
C THR A 40 -7.94 -3.22 -7.92
N THR A 41 -7.13 -2.30 -8.43
CA THR A 41 -5.72 -2.15 -8.02
C THR A 41 -5.62 -1.81 -6.54
N PHE A 42 -6.43 -0.85 -6.06
CA PHE A 42 -6.51 -0.48 -4.66
C PHE A 42 -6.84 -1.71 -3.79
N TYR A 43 -7.90 -2.44 -4.14
CA TYR A 43 -8.35 -3.61 -3.39
C TYR A 43 -7.29 -4.72 -3.35
N GLN A 44 -6.62 -4.99 -4.47
CA GLN A 44 -5.56 -5.99 -4.55
C GLN A 44 -4.38 -5.65 -3.64
N CYS A 45 -3.89 -4.41 -3.69
CA CYS A 45 -2.79 -3.95 -2.84
C CYS A 45 -3.19 -3.99 -1.35
N TYR A 46 -4.38 -3.51 -1.02
CA TYR A 46 -4.89 -3.48 0.36
C TYR A 46 -4.99 -4.90 0.95
N MET A 47 -5.61 -5.82 0.21
CA MET A 47 -5.77 -7.21 0.63
C MET A 47 -4.44 -7.95 0.72
N TRP A 48 -3.48 -7.64 -0.16
CA TRP A 48 -2.15 -8.22 -0.07
C TRP A 48 -1.46 -7.82 1.24
N LEU A 49 -1.47 -6.52 1.60
CA LEU A 49 -0.87 -6.04 2.85
C LEU A 49 -1.51 -6.71 4.09
N LEU A 50 -2.83 -6.85 4.09
CA LEU A 50 -3.55 -7.57 5.16
C LEU A 50 -3.17 -9.05 5.25
N ARG A 51 -3.08 -9.75 4.11
CA ARG A 51 -2.68 -11.17 4.08
C ARG A 51 -1.26 -11.38 4.59
N GLN A 52 -0.36 -10.45 4.31
CA GLN A 52 1.01 -10.46 4.83
C GLN A 52 1.12 -9.98 6.28
N ARG A 53 0.00 -9.63 6.93
CA ARG A 53 -0.06 -9.09 8.31
C ARG A 53 0.82 -7.86 8.51
N ILE A 54 0.98 -7.06 7.45
CA ILE A 54 1.72 -5.80 7.50
C ILE A 54 0.79 -4.78 8.14
N LEU A 55 1.23 -4.08 9.19
CA LEU A 55 0.45 -2.99 9.77
C LEU A 55 0.73 -1.71 8.99
N PHE A 56 -0.34 -1.08 8.55
CA PHE A 56 -0.34 0.19 7.85
C PHE A 56 -1.60 0.94 8.26
N ARG A 57 -1.53 2.26 8.25
CA ARG A 57 -2.63 3.14 8.63
C ARG A 57 -2.83 4.23 7.61
N TYR A 58 -4.06 4.71 7.49
CA TYR A 58 -4.36 5.89 6.72
C TYR A 58 -4.04 7.15 7.54
N ASP A 59 -3.16 7.98 7.02
CA ASP A 59 -2.89 9.32 7.56
C ASP A 59 -3.84 10.33 6.90
N GLN A 60 -4.71 10.90 7.72
CA GLN A 60 -5.71 11.85 7.23
C GLN A 60 -5.10 13.19 6.80
N VAL A 61 -3.97 13.60 7.37
CA VAL A 61 -3.32 14.88 7.08
C VAL A 61 -2.63 14.84 5.72
N GLN A 62 -1.89 13.76 5.46
CA GLN A 62 -1.16 13.54 4.21
C GLN A 62 -2.00 12.84 3.14
N HIS A 63 -3.23 12.43 3.48
CA HIS A 63 -4.15 11.70 2.61
C HIS A 63 -3.50 10.45 1.96
N CYS A 64 -2.72 9.70 2.75
CA CYS A 64 -1.98 8.54 2.26
C CYS A 64 -1.88 7.44 3.32
N TYR A 65 -1.64 6.21 2.89
CA TYR A 65 -1.34 5.07 3.74
C TYR A 65 0.15 5.02 4.05
N LEU A 66 0.47 4.90 5.33
CA LEU A 66 1.82 4.79 5.86
C LEU A 66 2.01 3.45 6.57
N LEU A 67 3.22 2.89 6.52
CA LEU A 67 3.58 1.76 7.37
C LEU A 67 3.56 2.19 8.83
N ASP A 68 3.07 1.31 9.70
CA ASP A 68 3.20 1.57 11.14
C ASP A 68 4.65 1.34 11.58
N ALA A 69 5.21 2.29 12.32
CA ALA A 69 6.59 2.25 12.80
C ALA A 69 6.86 1.00 13.65
N LEU A 70 5.83 0.45 14.31
CA LEU A 70 5.92 -0.74 15.13
C LEU A 70 6.06 -2.05 14.31
N THR A 71 5.60 -2.07 13.05
CA THR A 71 5.80 -3.25 12.18
C THR A 71 7.24 -3.36 11.70
N TYR A 72 7.99 -2.27 11.75
CA TYR A 72 9.37 -2.21 11.27
C TYR A 72 10.36 -2.85 12.22
N VAL A 73 10.08 -2.80 13.52
CA VAL A 73 11.00 -3.29 14.56
C VAL A 73 10.98 -4.81 14.68
N SER A 74 9.87 -5.48 14.33
CA SER A 74 9.77 -6.94 14.38
C SER A 74 10.38 -7.68 13.18
N MET A 75 10.93 -6.97 12.20
CA MET A 75 11.76 -7.54 11.12
C MET A 75 13.25 -7.18 11.28
N SER A 76 13.66 -6.72 12.47
CA SER A 76 15.05 -6.40 12.84
C SER A 76 15.66 -7.51 13.68
#